data_AF-A0A956QHX5-F1
#
_entry.id   AF-A0A956QHX5-F1
#
_cell.length_a   1.000
_cell.length_b   1.000
_cell.length_c   1.000
_cell.angle_alpha   90.00
_cell.angle_beta   90.00
_cell.angle_gamma   90.00
#
_symmetry.space_group_name_H-M   'P 1'
#
loop_
_entity.id
_entity.type
_entity.pdbx_description
1 polymer ?
#
loop_
_entity_poly.entity_id
_entity_poly.type
_entity_poly.pdbx_seq_one_letter_code
_entity_poly.pdbx_strand_id
1 'polypeptide(L)'
;EELVSGDEVRVYAGGAHPDLCLRVEMVRDGEAPAPADDQTTALGERADSLVAAGHLDEGRETYHRTLELMIDARDVNLNHVGKIALGLIYSHLVEEESRPAAEIWHGRTGNPLLDASVKQVLDAGSLNDFDLMLYRLLSAELHSLGPPAQAEPNVNKLMQNLTEEALKDDPQLVPLLLKNWYLNLQEIYEGRPPNSALTGWKVLCGRQPRPILPKVLQYPKPGPWALEFGGEEIRLEPEPVVQPVGGEKKTFWQRLFRR
;
A
#
# COMPACT_ATOMS: atom_id res chain seq x y z
N GLU A 1 -30.00 -15.48 -25.62
CA GLU A 1 -30.65 -14.61 -24.61
C GLU A 1 -30.63 -15.41 -23.33
N GLU A 2 -29.87 -15.11 -22.27
CA GLU A 2 -29.26 -13.88 -21.77
C GLU A 2 -27.85 -14.18 -21.25
N LEU A 3 -26.93 -13.23 -21.49
CA LEU A 3 -25.65 -13.11 -20.79
C LEU A 3 -25.92 -12.49 -19.42
N VAL A 4 -25.44 -13.13 -18.34
CA VAL A 4 -25.09 -12.38 -17.12
C VAL A 4 -23.65 -12.75 -16.77
N SER A 5 -22.77 -11.87 -17.24
CA SER A 5 -21.40 -11.68 -16.80
C SER A 5 -21.43 -11.09 -15.39
N GLY A 6 -20.62 -11.66 -14.50
CA GLY A 6 -20.37 -11.17 -13.16
C GLY A 6 -19.11 -11.88 -12.70
N ASP A 7 -17.98 -11.22 -12.87
CA ASP A 7 -16.66 -11.77 -12.53
C ASP A 7 -16.55 -11.92 -11.00
N GLU A 8 -16.96 -13.09 -10.50
CA GLU A 8 -16.81 -13.50 -9.11
C GLU A 8 -15.35 -13.86 -8.85
N VAL A 9 -14.58 -12.98 -8.23
CA VAL A 9 -13.20 -13.29 -7.80
C VAL A 9 -13.23 -13.88 -6.39
N ARG A 10 -13.10 -15.21 -6.30
CA ARG A 10 -12.95 -15.93 -5.03
C ARG A 10 -11.48 -15.93 -4.61
N VAL A 11 -11.14 -15.20 -3.54
CA VAL A 11 -9.79 -15.23 -2.96
C VAL A 11 -9.74 -16.35 -1.90
N TYR A 12 -8.97 -17.40 -2.19
CA TYR A 12 -8.65 -18.45 -1.22
C TYR A 12 -7.37 -18.06 -0.48
N ALA A 13 -7.46 -17.84 0.83
CA ALA A 13 -6.29 -17.66 1.68
C ALA A 13 -5.54 -18.99 1.81
N GLY A 14 -4.43 -19.13 1.09
CA GLY A 14 -3.51 -20.26 1.25
C GLY A 14 -2.70 -20.13 2.54
N GLY A 15 -3.16 -20.78 3.61
CA GLY A 15 -2.40 -20.95 4.86
C GLY A 15 -3.17 -20.61 6.14
N ALA A 16 -3.12 -21.52 7.12
CA ALA A 16 -3.72 -21.49 8.47
C ALA A 16 -5.26 -21.43 8.60
N HIS A 17 -6.00 -20.89 7.63
CA HIS A 17 -7.48 -20.84 7.69
C HIS A 17 -8.14 -21.22 6.34
N PRO A 18 -8.28 -22.52 6.04
CA PRO A 18 -8.85 -23.01 4.77
C PRO A 18 -10.34 -22.65 4.53
N ASP A 19 -11.02 -22.07 5.53
CA ASP A 19 -12.46 -21.73 5.47
C ASP A 19 -12.73 -20.21 5.40
N LEU A 20 -11.69 -19.37 5.23
CA LEU A 20 -11.85 -17.91 5.11
C LEU A 20 -12.27 -17.55 3.68
N CYS A 21 -13.57 -17.52 3.42
CA CYS A 21 -14.15 -16.99 2.19
C CYS A 21 -14.50 -15.52 2.42
N LEU A 22 -13.72 -14.60 1.86
CA LEU A 22 -14.08 -13.18 1.79
C LEU A 22 -14.96 -12.99 0.55
N ARG A 23 -16.20 -12.55 0.74
CA ARG A 23 -17.05 -12.12 -0.38
C ARG A 23 -16.87 -10.62 -0.54
N VAL A 24 -16.17 -10.23 -1.60
CA VAL A 24 -16.08 -8.83 -2.03
C VAL A 24 -17.31 -8.61 -2.92
N GLU A 25 -18.34 -7.94 -2.41
CA GLU A 25 -19.45 -7.48 -3.23
C GLU A 25 -19.20 -6.02 -3.61
N MET A 26 -19.25 -5.73 -4.91
CA MET A 26 -19.19 -4.37 -5.43
C MET A 26 -20.56 -3.71 -5.16
N VAL A 27 -20.60 -2.72 -4.27
CA VAL A 27 -21.84 -2.04 -3.91
C VAL A 27 -22.14 -0.93 -4.92
N ARG A 28 -23.35 -0.94 -5.49
CA ARG A 28 -23.98 0.20 -6.15
C ARG A 28 -25.01 0.80 -5.20
N ASP A 29 -24.80 2.07 -4.86
CA ASP A 29 -25.64 3.03 -4.13
C ASP A 29 -26.91 2.50 -3.43
N GLY A 30 -26.87 2.50 -2.09
CA GLY A 30 -28.01 2.41 -1.19
C GLY A 30 -27.70 3.09 0.15
N GLU A 31 -28.63 3.94 0.61
CA GLU A 31 -28.59 4.83 1.80
C GLU A 31 -27.51 4.58 2.87
N ALA A 32 -26.59 5.54 2.98
CA ALA A 32 -25.45 5.53 3.90
C ALA A 32 -25.83 5.78 5.37
N PRO A 33 -25.26 5.04 6.35
CA PRO A 33 -25.19 5.50 7.74
C PRO A 33 -24.34 6.80 7.84
N ALA A 34 -24.65 7.68 8.79
CA ALA A 34 -23.86 8.89 9.06
C ALA A 34 -22.41 8.54 9.47
N PRO A 35 -21.39 9.35 9.10
CA PRO A 35 -20.11 8.84 8.61
C PRO A 35 -19.15 8.45 9.74
N ALA A 36 -18.78 7.16 9.80
CA ALA A 36 -17.53 6.75 10.46
C ALA A 36 -16.28 7.30 9.74
N ASP A 37 -16.50 7.86 8.54
CA ASP A 37 -15.50 8.40 7.64
C ASP A 37 -14.73 9.59 8.25
N ASP A 38 -15.40 10.53 8.92
CA ASP A 38 -14.74 11.72 9.48
C ASP A 38 -13.76 11.39 10.60
N GLN A 39 -14.13 10.48 11.51
CA GLN A 39 -13.29 10.11 12.65
C GLN A 39 -12.11 9.22 12.22
N THR A 40 -12.35 8.29 11.30
CA THR A 40 -11.31 7.42 10.73
C THR A 40 -10.30 8.26 9.94
N THR A 41 -10.78 9.18 9.10
CA THR A 41 -9.97 10.12 8.34
C THR A 41 -9.12 10.98 9.26
N ALA A 42 -9.72 11.61 10.28
CA ALA A 42 -8.99 12.46 11.22
C ALA A 42 -7.91 11.69 12.02
N LEU A 43 -8.18 10.45 12.43
CA LEU A 43 -7.18 9.61 13.09
C LEU A 43 -6.07 9.17 12.12
N GLY A 44 -6.42 8.86 10.88
CA GLY A 44 -5.48 8.57 9.81
C GLY A 44 -4.53 9.73 9.51
N GLU A 45 -5.05 10.94 9.32
CA GLU A 45 -4.25 12.15 9.11
C GLU A 45 -3.35 12.47 10.30
N ARG A 46 -3.82 12.18 11.51
CA ARG A 46 -3.01 12.29 12.72
C ARG A 46 -1.85 11.29 12.71
N ALA A 47 -2.08 10.05 12.29
CA ALA A 47 -1.02 9.05 12.16
C ALA A 47 0.04 9.50 11.15
N ASP A 48 -0.38 9.96 9.96
CA ASP A 48 0.54 10.51 8.94
C ASP A 48 1.36 11.69 9.50
N SER A 49 0.72 12.56 10.28
CA SER A 49 1.38 13.71 10.90
C SER A 49 2.42 13.31 11.94
N LEU A 50 2.13 12.29 12.76
CA LEU A 50 3.07 11.73 13.74
C LEU A 50 4.29 11.13 13.03
N VAL A 51 4.04 10.30 12.01
CA VAL A 51 5.10 9.69 11.21
C VAL A 51 5.97 10.74 10.53
N ALA A 52 5.36 11.75 9.91
CA ALA A 52 6.08 12.85 9.26
C ALA A 52 6.89 13.72 10.24
N ALA A 53 6.53 13.72 11.52
CA ALA A 53 7.26 14.39 12.59
C ALA A 53 8.33 13.50 13.25
N GLY A 54 8.47 12.25 12.83
CA GLY A 54 9.43 11.29 13.38
C GLY A 54 8.94 10.55 14.63
N HIS A 55 7.67 10.72 15.02
CA HIS A 55 7.02 9.95 16.09
C HIS A 55 6.49 8.62 15.53
N LEU A 56 7.41 7.74 15.10
CA LEU A 56 7.09 6.57 14.28
C LEU A 56 6.26 5.53 15.05
N ASP A 57 6.65 5.21 16.29
CA ASP A 57 5.90 4.29 17.16
C ASP A 57 4.46 4.77 17.40
N GLU A 58 4.29 6.03 17.80
CA GLU A 58 2.97 6.63 18.03
C GLU A 58 2.12 6.67 16.74
N GLY A 59 2.77 6.93 15.61
CA GLY A 59 2.15 6.88 14.29
C GLY A 59 1.61 5.48 13.95
N ARG A 60 2.44 4.45 14.13
CA ARG A 60 2.05 3.04 13.93
C ARG A 60 0.91 2.62 14.85
N GLU A 61 0.99 2.96 16.13
CA GLU A 61 -0.09 2.70 17.09
C GLU A 61 -1.38 3.37 16.64
N THR A 62 -1.30 4.62 16.18
CA THR A 62 -2.46 5.36 15.68
C THR A 62 -3.06 4.70 14.44
N TYR A 63 -2.25 4.22 13.49
CA TYR A 63 -2.75 3.46 12.33
C TYR A 63 -3.48 2.18 12.74
N HIS A 64 -2.92 1.39 13.67
CA HIS A 64 -3.58 0.19 14.17
C HIS A 64 -4.90 0.51 14.86
N ARG A 65 -4.94 1.59 15.64
CA ARG A 65 -6.17 2.07 16.27
C ARG A 65 -7.22 2.54 15.26
N THR A 66 -6.81 3.18 14.16
CA THR A 66 -7.71 3.55 13.06
C THR A 66 -8.33 2.31 12.43
N LEU A 67 -7.54 1.25 12.22
CA LEU A 67 -8.05 -0.03 11.72
C LEU A 67 -9.04 -0.67 12.69
N GLU A 68 -8.73 -0.72 13.99
CA GLU A 68 -9.64 -1.23 15.02
C GLU A 68 -10.97 -0.46 15.03
N LEU A 69 -10.94 0.87 14.92
CA LEU A 69 -12.13 1.70 14.87
C LEU A 69 -13.04 1.34 13.69
N MET A 70 -12.48 1.14 12.48
CA MET A 70 -13.25 0.75 11.29
C MET A 70 -13.91 -0.62 11.48
N ILE A 71 -13.18 -1.58 12.08
CA ILE A 71 -13.69 -2.92 12.35
C ILE A 71 -14.82 -2.86 13.38
N ASP A 72 -14.65 -2.12 14.47
CA ASP A 72 -15.65 -1.97 15.53
C ASP A 72 -16.92 -1.27 15.02
N ALA A 73 -16.76 -0.26 14.15
CA ALA A 73 -17.85 0.43 13.48
C ALA A 73 -18.54 -0.44 12.40
N ARG A 74 -17.92 -1.54 11.97
CA ARG A 74 -18.31 -2.37 10.81
C ARG A 74 -18.42 -1.57 9.51
N ASP A 75 -17.57 -0.56 9.38
CA ASP A 75 -17.48 0.31 8.21
C ASP A 75 -16.03 0.32 7.73
N VAL A 76 -15.68 -0.76 7.01
CA VAL A 76 -14.31 -0.97 6.52
C VAL A 76 -14.22 -0.53 5.07
N ASN A 77 -13.54 0.59 4.85
CA ASN A 77 -13.10 1.05 3.54
C ASN A 77 -11.69 0.51 3.26
N LEU A 78 -11.53 -0.39 2.29
CA LEU A 78 -10.23 -0.99 1.98
C LEU A 78 -9.22 0.01 1.43
N ASN A 79 -9.64 1.15 0.88
CA ASN A 79 -8.70 2.21 0.48
C ASN A 79 -8.05 2.86 1.71
N HIS A 80 -8.82 3.09 2.78
CA HIS A 80 -8.26 3.50 4.08
C HIS A 80 -7.34 2.42 4.66
N VAL A 81 -7.71 1.15 4.58
CA VAL A 81 -6.81 0.06 5.01
C VAL A 81 -5.53 0.01 4.16
N GLY A 82 -5.62 0.28 2.85
CA GLY A 82 -4.47 0.39 1.96
C GLY A 82 -3.56 1.54 2.35
N LYS A 83 -4.12 2.70 2.69
CA LYS A 83 -3.37 3.86 3.18
C LYS A 83 -2.70 3.59 4.53
N ILE A 84 -3.36 2.86 5.43
CA ILE A 84 -2.76 2.34 6.67
C ILE A 84 -1.57 1.44 6.34
N ALA A 85 -1.73 0.45 5.46
CA ALA A 85 -0.65 -0.44 5.08
C ALA A 85 0.55 0.32 4.48
N LEU A 86 0.30 1.33 3.64
CA LEU A 86 1.33 2.20 3.08
C LEU A 86 2.08 2.98 4.16
N GLY A 87 1.36 3.59 5.11
CA GLY A 87 1.94 4.32 6.23
C GLY A 87 2.77 3.43 7.17
N LEU A 88 2.31 2.21 7.43
CA LEU A 88 3.06 1.22 8.20
C LEU A 88 4.36 0.81 7.48
N ILE A 89 4.30 0.47 6.18
CA ILE A 89 5.50 0.16 5.37
C ILE A 89 6.50 1.31 5.43
N TYR A 90 6.04 2.53 5.20
CA TYR A 90 6.87 3.74 5.28
C TYR A 90 7.55 3.86 6.63
N SER A 91 6.78 3.77 7.72
CA SER A 91 7.30 3.99 9.07
C SER A 91 8.38 2.98 9.46
N HIS A 92 8.21 1.71 9.07
CA HIS A 92 9.21 0.67 9.30
C HIS A 92 10.48 0.91 8.47
N LEU A 93 10.36 1.29 7.19
CA LEU A 93 11.52 1.56 6.35
C LEU A 93 12.33 2.77 6.82
N VAL A 94 11.69 3.82 7.33
CA VAL A 94 12.39 4.98 7.93
C VAL A 94 13.21 4.60 9.16
N GLU A 95 12.79 3.57 9.90
CA GLU A 95 13.54 2.98 11.03
C GLU A 95 14.47 1.83 10.65
N GLU A 96 14.69 1.61 9.35
CA GLU A 96 15.53 0.53 8.81
C GLU A 96 15.00 -0.89 9.17
N GLU A 97 13.72 -1.00 9.56
CA GLU A 97 13.03 -2.25 9.86
C GLU A 97 12.47 -2.91 8.59
N SER A 98 13.36 -3.41 7.75
CA SER A 98 12.98 -3.98 6.45
C SER A 98 12.06 -5.21 6.54
N ARG A 99 12.19 -6.03 7.58
CA ARG A 99 11.42 -7.27 7.74
C ARG A 99 9.92 -7.02 7.91
N PRO A 100 9.44 -6.24 8.91
CA PRO A 100 8.02 -5.97 9.05
C PRO A 100 7.44 -5.23 7.84
N ALA A 101 8.22 -4.31 7.24
CA ALA A 101 7.82 -3.68 5.98
C ALA A 101 7.59 -4.71 4.85
N ALA A 102 8.49 -5.67 4.68
CA ALA A 102 8.37 -6.73 3.68
C ALA A 102 7.21 -7.71 3.99
N GLU A 103 6.93 -8.00 5.26
CA GLU A 103 5.79 -8.81 5.68
C GLU A 103 4.46 -8.15 5.30
N ILE A 104 4.33 -6.83 5.51
CA ILE A 104 3.16 -6.06 5.06
C ILE A 104 3.10 -6.02 3.54
N TRP A 105 4.18 -5.65 2.87
CA TRP A 105 4.22 -5.54 1.41
C TRP A 105 3.90 -6.85 0.67
N HIS A 106 4.18 -8.01 1.27
CA HIS A 106 3.80 -9.30 0.71
C HIS A 106 2.39 -9.78 1.10
N GLY A 107 1.65 -9.00 1.91
CA GLY A 107 0.37 -9.40 2.48
C GLY A 107 0.49 -10.66 3.33
N ARG A 108 1.47 -10.67 4.26
CA ARG A 108 1.75 -11.78 5.18
C ARG A 108 1.77 -11.32 6.64
N THR A 109 0.94 -10.33 6.97
CA THR A 109 0.85 -9.75 8.31
C THR A 109 0.09 -10.66 9.28
N GLY A 110 -0.73 -11.59 8.77
CA GLY A 110 -1.69 -12.34 9.56
C GLY A 110 -2.98 -11.56 9.85
N ASN A 111 -3.04 -10.28 9.47
CA ASN A 111 -4.26 -9.49 9.45
C ASN A 111 -4.86 -9.54 8.03
N PRO A 112 -6.00 -10.23 7.82
CA PRO A 112 -6.55 -10.43 6.49
C PRO A 112 -7.01 -9.13 5.80
N LEU A 113 -7.33 -8.07 6.55
CA LEU A 113 -7.69 -6.78 5.96
C LEU A 113 -6.47 -6.06 5.38
N LEU A 114 -5.34 -6.06 6.11
CA LEU A 114 -4.07 -5.52 5.59
C LEU A 114 -3.56 -6.36 4.42
N ASP A 115 -3.64 -7.69 4.53
CA ASP A 115 -3.18 -8.59 3.47
C ASP A 115 -4.04 -8.44 2.19
N ALA A 116 -5.34 -8.19 2.34
CA ALA A 116 -6.25 -7.91 1.23
C ALA A 116 -6.00 -6.53 0.63
N SER A 117 -5.80 -5.49 1.44
CA SER A 117 -5.61 -4.12 0.93
C SER A 117 -4.34 -3.98 0.12
N VAL A 118 -3.27 -4.70 0.45
CA VAL A 118 -2.04 -4.70 -0.34
C VAL A 118 -2.33 -5.17 -1.78
N LYS A 119 -3.03 -6.30 -1.94
CA LYS A 119 -3.32 -6.85 -3.27
C LYS A 119 -4.38 -6.06 -4.03
N GLN A 120 -5.44 -5.66 -3.33
CA GLN A 120 -6.64 -5.10 -3.96
C GLN A 120 -6.59 -3.58 -4.12
N VAL A 121 -5.72 -2.90 -3.38
CA VAL A 121 -5.61 -1.44 -3.39
C VAL A 121 -4.22 -0.99 -3.82
N LEU A 122 -3.16 -1.45 -3.15
CA LEU A 122 -1.80 -0.99 -3.46
C LEU A 122 -1.32 -1.54 -4.81
N ASP A 123 -1.38 -2.86 -5.00
CA ASP A 123 -0.94 -3.51 -6.24
C ASP A 123 -1.87 -3.21 -7.43
N ALA A 124 -3.17 -3.05 -7.16
CA ALA A 124 -4.16 -2.67 -8.16
C ALA A 124 -4.04 -1.20 -8.59
N GLY A 125 -3.34 -0.37 -7.80
CA GLY A 125 -3.17 1.05 -8.07
C GLY A 125 -4.43 1.90 -7.82
N SER A 126 -5.25 1.51 -6.83
CA SER A 126 -6.53 2.17 -6.51
C SER A 126 -6.40 3.35 -5.53
N LEU A 127 -5.17 3.71 -5.13
CA LEU A 127 -4.92 4.92 -4.35
C LEU A 127 -4.85 6.17 -5.24
N ASN A 128 -4.85 7.36 -4.63
CA ASN A 128 -4.53 8.59 -5.36
C ASN A 128 -3.10 8.54 -5.91
N ASP A 129 -2.83 9.34 -6.95
CA ASP A 129 -1.55 9.35 -7.68
C ASP A 129 -0.34 9.55 -6.77
N PHE A 130 -0.51 10.37 -5.73
CA PHE A 130 0.55 10.70 -4.80
C PHE A 130 0.93 9.50 -3.92
N ASP A 131 -0.05 8.82 -3.35
CA ASP A 131 0.17 7.61 -2.55
C ASP A 131 0.64 6.43 -3.42
N LEU A 132 0.17 6.35 -4.67
CA LEU A 132 0.66 5.35 -5.62
C LEU A 132 2.14 5.57 -5.98
N MET A 133 2.56 6.83 -6.17
CA MET A 133 3.98 7.16 -6.32
C MET A 133 4.78 6.74 -5.10
N LEU A 134 4.31 7.05 -3.88
CA LEU A 134 4.97 6.65 -2.65
C LEU A 134 5.07 5.12 -2.54
N TYR A 135 3.99 4.39 -2.83
CA TYR A 135 3.99 2.93 -2.83
C TYR A 135 5.04 2.34 -3.78
N ARG A 136 5.15 2.89 -5.00
CA ARG A 136 6.13 2.44 -5.99
C ARG A 136 7.58 2.75 -5.55
N LEU A 137 7.80 3.88 -4.87
CA LEU A 137 9.11 4.22 -4.29
C LEU A 137 9.53 3.23 -3.19
N LEU A 138 8.62 2.94 -2.25
CA LEU A 138 8.88 1.98 -1.16
C LEU A 138 9.04 0.56 -1.71
N SER A 139 8.27 0.20 -2.74
CA SER A 139 8.42 -1.09 -3.44
C SER A 139 9.80 -1.22 -4.10
N ALA A 140 10.33 -0.14 -4.68
CA ALA A 140 11.68 -0.15 -5.24
C ALA A 140 12.76 -0.35 -4.16
N GLU A 141 12.61 0.24 -2.98
CA GLU A 141 13.49 -0.03 -1.84
C GLU A 141 13.37 -1.50 -1.40
N LEU A 142 12.16 -2.02 -1.19
CA LEU A 142 11.95 -3.41 -0.76
C LEU A 142 12.48 -4.42 -1.78
N HIS A 143 12.34 -4.15 -3.07
CA HIS A 143 12.97 -4.95 -4.11
C HIS A 143 14.50 -4.92 -4.03
N SER A 144 15.08 -3.77 -3.65
CA SER A 144 16.54 -3.58 -3.60
C SER A 144 17.25 -4.48 -2.58
N LEU A 145 16.52 -4.91 -1.55
CA LEU A 145 16.98 -5.83 -0.50
C LEU A 145 17.04 -7.30 -0.96
N GLY A 146 16.55 -7.58 -2.17
CA GLY A 146 16.51 -8.93 -2.74
C GLY A 146 17.79 -9.31 -3.50
N PRO A 147 17.86 -10.55 -4.02
CA PRO A 147 18.98 -10.99 -4.83
C PRO A 147 19.17 -10.12 -6.09
N PRO A 148 20.40 -9.74 -6.48
CA PRO A 148 20.64 -8.78 -7.57
C PRO A 148 19.98 -9.13 -8.91
N ALA A 149 19.97 -10.41 -9.27
CA ALA A 149 19.38 -10.89 -10.52
C ALA A 149 17.86 -10.63 -10.63
N GLN A 150 17.17 -10.48 -9.50
CA GLN A 150 15.74 -10.18 -9.45
C GLN A 150 15.50 -8.71 -9.09
N ALA A 151 16.32 -8.16 -8.20
CA ALA A 151 16.17 -6.81 -7.69
C ALA A 151 16.41 -5.75 -8.79
N GLU A 152 17.51 -5.84 -9.53
CA GLU A 152 17.87 -4.83 -10.54
C GLU A 152 16.76 -4.59 -11.57
N PRO A 153 16.24 -5.61 -12.30
CA PRO A 153 15.24 -5.35 -13.32
C PRO A 153 13.94 -4.74 -12.75
N ASN A 154 13.55 -5.11 -11.53
CA ASN A 154 12.37 -4.56 -10.87
C ASN A 154 12.58 -3.10 -10.46
N VAL A 155 13.70 -2.79 -9.80
CA VAL A 155 14.06 -1.43 -9.42
C VAL A 155 14.18 -0.53 -10.64
N ASN A 156 14.89 -0.98 -11.67
CA ASN A 156 15.04 -0.22 -12.91
C ASN A 156 13.69 0.07 -13.57
N LYS A 157 12.83 -0.94 -13.70
CA LYS A 157 11.51 -0.77 -14.31
C LYS A 157 10.64 0.23 -13.54
N LEU A 158 10.53 0.07 -12.22
CA LEU A 158 9.72 0.96 -11.37
C LEU A 158 10.23 2.39 -11.41
N MET A 159 11.53 2.58 -11.19
CA MET A 159 12.12 3.92 -11.10
C MET A 159 12.17 4.62 -12.44
N GLN A 160 12.37 3.90 -13.55
CA GLN A 160 12.28 4.47 -14.88
C GLN A 160 10.87 4.99 -15.16
N ASN A 161 9.84 4.16 -14.95
CA ASN A 161 8.45 4.56 -15.17
C ASN A 161 8.07 5.79 -14.33
N LEU A 162 8.35 5.75 -13.03
CA LEU A 162 8.10 6.87 -12.12
C LEU A 162 8.78 8.16 -12.60
N THR A 163 10.05 8.05 -13.03
CA THR A 163 10.80 9.24 -13.47
C THR A 163 10.27 9.78 -14.80
N GLU A 164 9.86 8.90 -15.72
CA GLU A 164 9.29 9.30 -17.01
C GLU A 164 7.88 9.91 -16.88
N GLU A 165 7.06 9.41 -15.95
CA GLU A 165 5.78 10.02 -15.56
C GLU A 165 6.02 11.40 -14.95
N ALA A 166 6.88 11.50 -13.93
CA ALA A 166 7.21 12.77 -13.28
C ALA A 166 7.79 13.82 -14.25
N LEU A 167 8.56 13.41 -15.27
CA LEU A 167 9.06 14.34 -16.28
C LEU A 167 7.95 15.07 -17.05
N LYS A 168 6.75 14.50 -17.13
CA LYS A 168 5.58 15.09 -17.80
C LYS A 168 4.74 15.90 -16.83
N ASP A 169 4.48 15.32 -15.65
CA ASP A 169 3.42 15.81 -14.76
C ASP A 169 3.96 16.67 -13.60
N ASP A 170 5.12 16.30 -13.04
CA ASP A 170 5.79 17.10 -12.00
C ASP A 170 7.34 16.99 -12.09
N PRO A 171 7.96 17.80 -12.97
CA PRO A 171 9.41 17.75 -13.18
C PRO A 171 10.23 18.09 -11.93
N GLN A 172 9.64 18.66 -10.88
CA GLN A 172 10.34 19.00 -9.64
C GLN A 172 10.66 17.76 -8.80
N LEU A 173 9.96 16.65 -9.00
CA LEU A 173 10.20 15.39 -8.30
C LEU A 173 11.35 14.57 -8.90
N VAL A 174 11.66 14.79 -10.18
CA VAL A 174 12.68 14.01 -10.92
C VAL A 174 14.03 13.92 -10.21
N PRO A 175 14.60 14.98 -9.61
CA PRO A 175 15.84 14.89 -8.85
C PRO A 175 15.77 13.92 -7.66
N LEU A 176 14.64 13.87 -6.94
CA LEU A 176 14.41 12.95 -5.83
C LEU A 176 14.32 11.50 -6.35
N LEU A 177 13.56 11.27 -7.42
CA LEU A 177 13.41 9.94 -8.02
C LEU A 177 14.75 9.40 -8.52
N LEU A 178 15.54 10.20 -9.23
CA LEU A 178 16.86 9.81 -9.70
C LEU A 178 17.82 9.53 -8.53
N LYS A 179 17.72 10.29 -7.44
CA LYS A 179 18.51 10.04 -6.23
C LYS A 179 18.18 8.68 -5.62
N ASN A 180 16.89 8.39 -5.41
CA ASN A 180 16.46 7.11 -4.85
C ASN A 180 16.81 5.94 -5.78
N TRP A 181 16.66 6.12 -7.10
CA TRP A 181 17.00 5.08 -8.06
C TRP A 181 18.48 4.68 -7.94
N TYR A 182 19.37 5.66 -7.88
CA TYR A 182 20.80 5.37 -7.70
C TYR A 182 21.07 4.64 -6.38
N LEU A 183 20.45 5.07 -5.29
CA LEU A 183 20.67 4.49 -3.96
C LEU A 183 20.13 3.06 -3.86
N ASN A 184 18.97 2.76 -4.46
CA ASN A 184 18.46 1.39 -4.54
C ASN A 184 19.39 0.49 -5.37
N LEU A 185 19.94 0.99 -6.49
CA LEU A 185 20.94 0.23 -7.23
C LEU A 185 22.23 0.05 -6.41
N GLN A 186 22.62 1.03 -5.61
CA GLN A 186 23.78 0.94 -4.73
C GLN A 186 23.57 -0.13 -3.64
N GLU A 187 22.35 -0.23 -3.10
CA GLU A 187 21.96 -1.26 -2.13
C GLU A 187 22.09 -2.67 -2.74
N ILE A 188 21.51 -2.89 -3.92
CA ILE A 188 21.57 -4.17 -4.63
C ILE A 188 23.00 -4.67 -4.85
N TYR A 189 23.91 -3.74 -5.16
CA TYR A 189 25.28 -4.05 -5.49
C TYR A 189 26.25 -3.91 -4.32
N GLU A 190 25.73 -3.67 -3.10
CA GLU A 190 26.50 -3.46 -1.88
C GLU A 190 27.64 -2.45 -2.06
N GLY A 191 27.38 -1.39 -2.84
CA GLY A 191 28.42 -0.47 -3.29
C GLY A 191 28.13 0.12 -4.66
N ARG A 192 29.19 0.57 -5.35
CA ARG A 192 29.03 1.30 -6.60
C ARG A 192 28.35 0.43 -7.67
N PRO A 193 27.17 0.84 -8.21
CA PRO A 193 26.50 0.05 -9.23
C PRO A 193 27.34 -0.08 -10.51
N PRO A 194 27.30 -1.23 -11.20
CA PRO A 194 27.98 -1.40 -12.47
C PRO A 194 27.37 -0.50 -13.55
N ASN A 195 28.17 -0.18 -14.57
CA ASN A 195 27.73 0.70 -15.65
C ASN A 195 26.52 0.15 -16.42
N SER A 196 26.37 -1.17 -16.50
CA SER A 196 25.22 -1.85 -17.13
C SER A 196 23.91 -1.51 -16.42
N ALA A 197 23.89 -1.63 -15.09
CA ALA A 197 22.72 -1.36 -14.25
C ALA A 197 22.28 0.12 -14.33
N LEU A 198 23.24 1.03 -14.55
CA LEU A 198 23.00 2.47 -14.58
C LEU A 198 22.54 3.02 -15.94
N THR A 199 22.30 2.18 -16.95
CA THR A 199 22.04 2.64 -18.33
C THR A 199 20.85 3.60 -18.41
N GLY A 200 19.67 3.20 -17.90
CA GLY A 200 18.48 4.06 -17.89
C GLY A 200 18.65 5.30 -17.02
N TRP A 201 19.20 5.11 -15.81
CA TRP A 201 19.47 6.20 -14.87
C TRP A 201 20.36 7.29 -15.49
N LYS A 202 21.46 6.91 -16.16
CA LYS A 202 22.39 7.87 -16.81
C LYS A 202 21.71 8.69 -17.89
N VAL A 203 20.83 8.07 -18.68
CA VAL A 203 20.09 8.76 -19.74
C VAL A 203 19.20 9.86 -19.16
N LEU A 204 18.45 9.57 -18.10
CA LEU A 204 17.57 10.56 -17.48
C LEU A 204 18.33 11.58 -16.61
N CYS A 205 19.38 11.15 -15.91
CA CYS A 205 20.25 12.03 -15.14
C CYS A 205 21.00 13.02 -16.02
N GLY A 206 21.44 12.61 -17.22
CA GLY A 206 22.11 13.50 -18.18
C GLY A 206 21.22 14.63 -18.74
N ARG A 207 19.90 14.54 -18.54
CA ARG A 207 18.94 15.59 -18.93
C ARG A 207 18.75 16.65 -17.83
N GLN A 208 19.29 16.43 -16.64
CA GLN A 208 19.10 17.32 -15.51
C GLN A 208 20.04 18.53 -15.59
N PRO A 209 19.57 19.75 -15.27
CA PRO A 209 20.37 20.97 -15.36
C PRO A 209 21.46 21.05 -14.28
N ARG A 210 21.35 20.23 -13.22
CA ARG A 210 22.31 20.17 -12.12
C ARG A 210 22.71 18.72 -11.85
N PRO A 211 23.95 18.48 -11.37
CA PRO A 211 24.35 17.16 -10.93
C PRO A 211 23.43 16.63 -9.82
N ILE A 212 22.98 15.39 -9.98
CA ILE A 212 22.27 14.67 -8.92
C ILE A 212 23.31 14.12 -7.94
N LEU A 213 23.13 14.38 -6.64
CA LEU A 213 24.03 13.95 -5.57
C LEU A 213 23.29 12.97 -4.63
N PRO A 214 23.40 11.65 -4.87
CA PRO A 214 22.77 10.64 -4.04
C PRO A 214 23.51 10.52 -2.70
N LYS A 215 22.78 10.68 -1.59
CA LYS A 215 23.34 10.63 -0.22
C LYS A 215 22.51 9.79 0.73
N VAL A 216 21.19 9.96 0.68
CA VAL A 216 20.23 9.31 1.58
C VAL A 216 18.93 9.11 0.83
N LEU A 217 18.23 7.99 1.06
CA LEU A 217 16.90 7.79 0.51
C LEU A 217 15.97 8.89 1.05
N GLN A 218 15.08 9.38 0.20
CA GLN A 218 14.13 10.43 0.57
C GLN A 218 12.76 10.09 0.06
N TYR A 219 11.78 10.18 0.95
CA TYR A 219 10.41 9.89 0.62
C TYR A 219 9.56 11.15 0.77
N PRO A 220 8.62 11.39 -0.15
CA PRO A 220 7.57 12.37 0.09
C PRO A 220 6.73 11.94 1.30
N LYS A 221 6.11 12.92 1.98
CA LYS A 221 5.12 12.64 3.02
C LYS A 221 3.88 12.03 2.39
N PRO A 222 3.17 11.06 2.99
CA PRO A 222 1.91 10.54 2.48
C PRO A 222 0.94 11.64 2.05
N GLY A 223 0.12 11.37 1.03
CA GLY A 223 -0.90 12.30 0.57
C GLY A 223 -2.01 12.49 1.61
N PRO A 224 -2.91 13.47 1.45
CA PRO A 224 -4.06 13.61 2.34
C PRO A 224 -4.96 12.37 2.32
N TRP A 225 -5.69 12.14 3.40
CA TRP A 225 -6.75 11.15 3.44
C TRP A 225 -7.95 11.73 2.67
N ALA A 226 -8.06 11.36 1.40
CA ALA A 226 -9.14 11.81 0.53
C ALA A 226 -10.40 10.97 0.74
N LEU A 227 -11.57 11.61 0.75
CA LEU A 227 -12.86 10.91 0.68
C LEU A 227 -13.06 10.23 -0.69
N GLU A 228 -12.41 10.75 -1.73
CA GLU A 228 -12.46 10.22 -3.10
C GLU A 228 -11.09 9.67 -3.49
N PHE A 229 -10.95 8.35 -3.50
CA PHE A 229 -9.79 7.67 -4.06
C PHE A 229 -9.90 7.61 -5.59
N GLY A 230 -8.77 7.51 -6.28
CA GLY A 230 -8.73 7.27 -7.73
C GLY A 230 -9.15 5.84 -8.06
N GLY A 231 -10.43 5.51 -7.89
CA GLY A 231 -10.97 4.16 -8.06
C GLY A 231 -12.32 3.99 -7.38
N GLU A 232 -13.02 2.89 -7.67
CA GLU A 232 -14.24 2.53 -6.96
C GLU A 232 -13.91 2.26 -5.48
N GLU A 233 -14.70 2.81 -4.57
CA GLU A 233 -14.55 2.57 -3.13
C GLU A 233 -14.89 1.11 -2.82
N ILE A 234 -13.92 0.35 -2.27
CA ILE A 234 -14.16 -1.05 -1.92
C ILE A 234 -14.56 -1.12 -0.45
N ARG A 235 -15.86 -1.23 -0.21
CA ARG A 235 -16.43 -1.47 1.13
C ARG A 235 -16.71 -2.95 1.35
N LEU A 236 -16.44 -3.43 2.56
CA LEU A 236 -16.83 -4.77 2.98
C LEU A 236 -18.18 -4.69 3.70
N GLU A 237 -19.24 -5.17 3.07
CA GLU A 237 -20.54 -5.27 3.75
C GLU A 237 -20.57 -6.46 4.74
N PRO A 238 -21.29 -6.31 5.87
CA PRO A 238 -21.59 -7.45 6.72
C PRO A 238 -22.50 -8.43 5.97
N GLU A 239 -22.11 -9.71 5.87
CA GLU A 239 -23.00 -10.74 5.31
C GLU A 239 -24.39 -10.67 5.98
N PRO A 240 -25.50 -10.75 5.22
CA PRO A 240 -26.80 -10.95 5.81
C PRO A 240 -26.76 -12.25 6.63
N VAL A 241 -27.19 -12.18 7.89
CA VAL A 241 -27.27 -13.35 8.77
C VAL A 241 -28.29 -14.32 8.18
N VAL A 242 -27.84 -15.24 7.34
CA VAL A 242 -28.62 -16.42 6.97
C VAL A 242 -28.74 -17.22 8.26
N GLN A 243 -29.91 -17.18 8.91
CA GLN A 243 -30.18 -18.04 10.05
C GLN A 243 -29.92 -19.49 9.62
N PRO A 244 -28.96 -20.20 10.23
CA PRO A 244 -28.67 -21.55 9.82
C PRO A 244 -29.86 -22.44 10.21
N VAL A 245 -30.51 -23.04 9.21
CA VAL A 245 -31.30 -24.26 9.44
C VAL A 245 -30.29 -25.37 9.73
N GLY A 246 -29.94 -25.51 11.01
CA GLY A 246 -29.09 -26.59 11.54
C GLY A 246 -27.61 -26.47 11.15
N GLY A 247 -26.81 -25.87 12.04
CA GLY A 247 -25.35 -25.94 12.00
C GLY A 247 -24.69 -24.58 12.23
N GLU A 248 -23.97 -24.43 13.34
CA GLU A 248 -23.24 -23.21 13.68
C GLU A 248 -22.18 -22.87 12.62
N LYS A 249 -22.49 -21.94 11.71
CA LYS A 249 -21.48 -21.23 10.92
C LYS A 249 -21.23 -19.87 11.57
N LYS A 250 -19.99 -19.64 12.01
CA LYS A 250 -19.54 -18.36 12.58
C LYS A 250 -19.39 -17.32 11.47
N THR A 251 -19.92 -16.13 11.71
CA THR A 251 -19.84 -14.97 10.78
C THR A 251 -18.39 -14.49 10.62
N PHE A 252 -18.10 -13.78 9.53
CA PHE A 252 -16.80 -13.16 9.24
C PHE A 252 -16.23 -12.40 10.45
N TRP A 253 -17.03 -11.52 11.04
CA TRP A 253 -16.65 -10.72 12.22
C TRP A 253 -16.31 -11.60 13.44
N GLN A 254 -17.07 -12.66 13.70
CA GLN A 254 -16.81 -13.56 14.83
C GLN A 254 -15.49 -14.34 14.72
N ARG A 255 -14.92 -14.46 13.51
CA ARG A 255 -13.61 -15.09 13.29
C ARG A 255 -12.46 -14.10 13.44
N LEU A 256 -12.66 -12.83 13.09
CA LEU A 256 -11.66 -11.77 13.26
C LEU A 256 -11.38 -11.45 14.74
N PHE A 257 -12.37 -11.62 15.63
CA PHE A 257 -12.31 -11.19 17.04
C PHE A 257 -11.97 -12.28 18.08
N ARG A 258 -11.52 -13.48 17.68
CA ARG A 258 -11.05 -14.49 18.65
C ARG A 258 -9.55 -14.33 18.91
N ARG A 259 -9.23 -13.78 20.09
CA ARG A 259 -7.92 -13.89 20.76
C ARG A 259 -7.47 -15.33 20.91
#